data_AF-A0A8S2RIS6-F1
#
_entry.id   AF-A0A8S2RIS6-F1
#
_cell.length_a   1.000
_cell.length_b   1.000
_cell.length_c   1.000
_cell.angle_alpha   90.00
_cell.angle_beta   90.00
_cell.angle_gamma   90.00
#
_symmetry.space_group_name_H-M   'P 1'
#
loop_
_entity.id
_entity.type
_entity.pdbx_description
1 polymer ?
#
loop_
_entity_poly.entity_id
_entity_poly.type
_entity_poly.pdbx_seq_one_letter_code
_entity_poly.pdbx_strand_id
1 'polypeptide(L)'
;MGTTKNDMERIGLFKEMEYVTIKDPYKEAAKFAFNEAANKNKQMMSKSSKDRSTGSMAGYFDKEFKILPGSYIDPISLRRKARLEEKKKNIVTKPFVSMYRARSPYVK
;
A
#
# COMPACT_ATOMS: atom_id res chain seq x y z
N MET A 1 -38.95 -13.00 -76.96
CA MET A 1 -39.92 -11.89 -77.03
C MET A 1 -39.17 -10.63 -76.63
N GLY A 2 -38.77 -9.80 -77.60
CA GLY A 2 -37.99 -8.60 -77.33
C GLY A 2 -38.89 -7.53 -76.71
N THR A 3 -38.54 -7.07 -75.52
CA THR A 3 -39.24 -5.97 -74.85
C THR A 3 -38.98 -4.68 -75.63
N THR A 4 -40.04 -4.08 -76.19
CA THR A 4 -39.98 -2.76 -76.80
C THR A 4 -39.66 -1.73 -75.73
N LYS A 5 -38.40 -1.28 -75.67
CA LYS A 5 -37.93 -0.23 -74.77
C LYS A 5 -38.58 1.12 -75.16
N ASN A 6 -38.95 1.90 -74.16
CA ASN A 6 -39.57 3.22 -74.35
C ASN A 6 -38.60 4.18 -75.06
N ASP A 7 -39.10 5.07 -75.91
CA ASP A 7 -38.27 6.00 -76.69
C ASP A 7 -37.43 6.93 -75.79
N MET A 8 -37.95 7.23 -74.60
CA MET A 8 -37.26 8.00 -73.56
C MET A 8 -36.00 7.28 -73.01
N GLU A 9 -36.04 5.95 -72.92
CA GLU A 9 -34.88 5.13 -72.51
C GLU A 9 -33.88 4.98 -73.67
N ARG A 10 -34.36 4.97 -74.91
CA ARG A 10 -33.52 4.87 -76.12
C ARG A 10 -32.74 6.16 -76.39
N ILE A 11 -33.38 7.31 -76.21
CA ILE A 11 -32.76 8.64 -76.35
C ILE A 11 -31.80 8.93 -75.18
N GLY A 12 -31.95 8.21 -74.06
CA GLY A 12 -31.11 8.38 -72.86
C GLY A 12 -31.55 9.53 -71.97
N LEU A 13 -32.79 10.01 -72.11
CA LEU A 13 -33.35 11.10 -71.32
C LEU A 13 -33.65 10.68 -69.87
N PHE A 14 -33.97 9.41 -69.67
CA PHE A 14 -34.10 8.79 -68.35
C PHE A 14 -33.33 7.48 -68.32
N LYS A 15 -32.40 7.37 -67.37
CA LYS A 15 -31.70 6.13 -67.05
C LYS A 15 -31.73 5.96 -65.54
N GLU A 16 -32.18 4.81 -65.07
CA GLU A 16 -32.06 4.45 -63.67
C GLU A 16 -30.57 4.35 -63.30
N MET A 17 -30.18 5.03 -62.22
CA MET A 17 -28.83 4.92 -61.70
C MET A 17 -28.68 3.59 -60.97
N GLU A 18 -27.60 2.87 -61.25
CA GLU A 18 -27.29 1.64 -60.52
C GLU A 18 -26.93 1.99 -59.07
N TYR A 19 -27.51 1.26 -58.11
CA TYR A 19 -27.14 1.40 -56.71
C TYR A 19 -25.69 0.92 -56.53
N VAL A 20 -24.91 1.65 -55.71
CA VAL A 20 -23.50 1.34 -55.45
C VAL A 20 -23.31 -0.06 -54.83
N THR A 21 -24.29 -0.56 -54.07
CA THR A 21 -24.19 -1.82 -53.33
C THR A 21 -25.45 -2.68 -53.52
N ILE A 22 -25.47 -3.47 -54.58
CA ILE A 22 -26.53 -4.45 -54.87
C ILE A 22 -25.95 -5.83 -54.53
N LYS A 23 -26.21 -6.32 -53.31
CA LYS A 23 -25.70 -7.59 -52.70
C LYS A 23 -24.44 -7.51 -51.84
N ASP A 24 -23.95 -6.33 -51.50
CA ASP A 24 -22.93 -6.26 -50.45
C ASP A 24 -23.58 -6.57 -49.09
N PRO A 25 -23.07 -7.56 -48.33
CA PRO A 25 -23.57 -7.81 -46.99
C PRO A 25 -23.29 -6.59 -46.10
N TYR A 26 -24.31 -6.14 -45.38
CA TYR A 26 -24.19 -5.04 -44.43
C TYR A 26 -23.07 -5.33 -43.41
N LYS A 27 -22.10 -4.41 -43.31
CA LYS A 27 -21.04 -4.49 -42.31
C LYS A 27 -21.48 -3.72 -41.07
N GLU A 28 -21.88 -4.44 -40.03
CA GLU A 28 -22.19 -3.84 -38.74
C GLU A 28 -20.98 -3.11 -38.17
N ALA A 29 -21.14 -1.83 -37.84
CA ALA A 29 -20.10 -1.01 -37.22
C ALA A 29 -19.60 -1.60 -35.89
N ALA A 30 -20.44 -2.39 -35.20
CA ALA A 30 -20.10 -3.08 -33.96
C ALA A 30 -19.01 -4.15 -34.12
N LYS A 31 -18.68 -4.61 -35.33
CA LYS A 31 -17.58 -5.56 -35.56
C LYS A 31 -16.21 -4.99 -35.25
N PHE A 32 -16.05 -3.67 -35.28
CA PHE A 32 -14.78 -3.01 -34.97
C PHE A 32 -14.76 -2.61 -33.50
N ALA A 33 -14.49 -3.58 -32.64
CA ALA A 33 -14.27 -3.31 -31.22
C ALA A 33 -12.95 -2.55 -31.05
N PHE A 34 -13.04 -1.24 -30.83
CA PHE A 34 -11.88 -0.42 -30.50
C PHE A 34 -11.25 -0.93 -29.19
N ASN A 35 -9.93 -1.17 -29.22
CA ASN A 35 -9.13 -1.62 -28.08
C ASN A 35 -9.64 -2.93 -27.43
N GLU A 36 -9.66 -4.02 -28.20
CA GLU A 36 -10.08 -5.35 -27.72
C GLU A 36 -9.34 -5.81 -26.44
N ALA A 37 -8.07 -5.44 -26.29
CA ALA A 37 -7.27 -5.78 -25.13
C ALA A 37 -7.79 -5.12 -23.85
N ALA A 38 -8.34 -3.90 -23.91
CA ALA A 38 -8.95 -3.26 -22.75
C ALA A 38 -10.31 -3.87 -22.39
N ASN A 39 -11.08 -4.33 -23.39
CA ASN A 39 -12.41 -4.91 -23.17
C ASN A 39 -12.36 -6.34 -22.60
N LYS A 40 -11.36 -7.13 -22.98
CA LYS A 40 -11.26 -8.54 -22.58
C LYS A 40 -10.58 -8.76 -21.22
N ASN A 41 -9.78 -7.79 -20.76
CA ASN A 41 -8.95 -7.94 -19.57
C ASN A 41 -9.56 -7.32 -18.31
N LYS A 42 -9.03 -7.71 -17.14
CA LYS A 42 -9.44 -7.13 -15.86
C LYS A 42 -8.97 -5.68 -15.75
N GLN A 43 -9.84 -4.81 -15.25
CA GLN A 43 -9.48 -3.43 -14.93
C GLN A 43 -8.62 -3.35 -13.66
N MET A 44 -7.93 -2.21 -13.50
CA MET A 44 -7.14 -1.93 -12.31
C MET A 44 -8.05 -1.84 -11.08
N MET A 45 -7.70 -2.55 -10.01
CA MET A 45 -8.46 -2.51 -8.77
C MET A 45 -8.12 -1.24 -7.99
N SER A 46 -9.05 -0.29 -7.93
CA SER A 46 -8.99 0.82 -6.98
C SER A 46 -9.48 0.34 -5.61
N LYS A 47 -8.92 0.91 -4.55
CA LYS A 47 -9.41 0.68 -3.18
C LYS A 47 -10.24 1.89 -2.77
N SER A 48 -11.38 1.66 -2.12
CA SER A 48 -12.13 2.72 -1.46
C SER A 48 -11.39 3.23 -0.23
N SER A 49 -11.66 4.48 0.15
CA SER A 49 -11.17 5.03 1.42
C SER A 49 -11.83 4.29 2.59
N LYS A 50 -11.04 3.94 3.59
CA LYS A 50 -11.53 3.37 4.85
C LYS A 50 -11.57 4.46 5.90
N ASP A 51 -12.67 4.55 6.65
CA ASP A 51 -12.76 5.49 7.75
C ASP A 51 -11.77 5.14 8.86
N ARG A 52 -11.23 6.19 9.49
CA ARG A 52 -10.31 6.08 10.63
C ARG A 52 -11.11 5.75 11.89
N SER A 53 -11.63 4.52 11.97
CA SER A 53 -12.38 4.06 13.14
C SER A 53 -11.46 3.69 14.30
N THR A 54 -11.97 3.84 15.52
CA THR A 54 -11.23 3.71 16.80
C THR A 54 -10.72 2.29 17.10
N GLY A 55 -10.96 1.30 16.23
CA GLY A 55 -10.61 -0.11 16.47
C GLY A 55 -9.75 -0.77 15.39
N SER A 56 -9.53 -0.15 14.22
CA SER A 56 -8.78 -0.76 13.11
C SER A 56 -7.76 0.20 12.52
N MET A 57 -6.50 -0.26 12.39
CA MET A 57 -5.44 0.49 11.72
C MET A 57 -5.62 0.56 10.19
N ALA A 58 -6.64 -0.10 9.63
CA ALA A 58 -6.86 -0.17 8.19
C ALA A 58 -7.19 1.19 7.52
N GLY A 59 -7.61 2.20 8.30
CA GLY A 59 -7.83 3.57 7.83
C GLY A 59 -6.60 4.49 7.93
N TYR A 60 -5.50 4.01 8.51
CA TYR A 60 -4.26 4.77 8.68
C TYR A 60 -3.25 4.38 7.59
N PHE A 61 -2.27 5.27 7.33
CA PHE A 61 -1.21 5.00 6.35
C PHE A 61 -0.25 3.91 6.83
N ASP A 62 0.04 3.90 8.13
CA ASP A 62 0.83 2.86 8.75
C ASP A 62 -0.02 1.62 8.98
N LYS A 63 0.49 0.47 8.56
CA LYS A 63 -0.19 -0.82 8.70
C LYS A 63 -0.21 -1.33 10.13
N GLU A 64 0.83 -1.00 10.89
CA GLU A 64 1.06 -1.53 12.23
C GLU A 64 1.11 -0.40 13.24
N PHE A 65 0.45 -0.62 14.38
CA PHE A 65 0.57 0.26 15.52
C PHE A 65 1.91 0.00 16.22
N LYS A 66 2.79 1.00 16.24
CA LYS A 66 4.07 0.90 16.93
C LYS A 66 3.83 1.01 18.44
N ILE A 67 3.79 -0.14 19.11
CA ILE A 67 3.93 -0.20 20.57
C ILE A 67 5.38 0.14 20.89
N LEU A 68 5.65 1.04 21.84
CA LEU A 68 7.01 1.31 22.30
C LEU A 68 7.46 0.16 23.21
N PRO A 69 8.35 -0.76 22.75
CA PRO A 69 8.81 -1.84 23.60
C PRO A 69 9.77 -1.24 24.66
N GLY A 70 9.50 -1.52 25.94
CA GLY A 70 10.42 -1.17 27.04
C GLY A 70 10.18 0.16 27.75
N SER A 71 9.07 0.86 27.49
CA SER A 71 8.72 2.09 28.23
C SER A 71 8.34 1.87 29.70
N TYR A 72 8.14 0.63 30.14
CA TYR A 72 7.75 0.34 31.52
C TYR A 72 8.99 0.04 32.37
N ILE A 73 9.77 1.07 32.67
CA ILE A 73 10.79 0.99 33.71
C ILE A 73 10.07 1.17 35.04
N ASP A 74 10.01 0.12 35.86
CA ASP A 74 9.51 0.25 37.23
C ASP A 74 10.54 1.01 38.09
N PRO A 75 10.24 2.25 38.54
CA PRO A 75 11.17 3.06 39.33
C PRO A 75 11.52 2.40 40.67
N ILE A 76 10.64 1.56 41.22
CA ILE A 76 10.88 0.85 42.48
C ILE A 76 11.95 -0.22 42.27
N SER A 77 11.82 -1.03 41.22
CA SER A 77 12.83 -2.01 40.83
C SER A 77 14.20 -1.36 40.58
N LEU A 78 14.24 -0.19 39.95
CA LEU A 78 15.46 0.56 39.65
C LEU A 78 16.13 1.09 40.92
N ARG A 79 15.37 1.73 41.82
CA ARG A 79 15.88 2.20 43.13
C ARG A 79 16.43 1.04 43.97
N ARG A 80 15.76 -0.12 43.94
CA ARG A 80 16.22 -1.32 44.65
C ARG A 80 17.57 -1.82 44.10
N LYS A 81 17.72 -1.89 42.78
CA LYS A 81 18.98 -2.27 42.13
C LYS A 81 20.12 -1.31 42.50
N ALA A 82 19.89 0.00 42.40
CA ALA A 82 20.86 1.02 42.77
C ALA A 82 21.35 0.85 44.22
N ARG A 83 20.43 0.66 45.18
CA ARG A 83 20.79 0.41 46.58
C ARG A 83 21.65 -0.84 46.77
N LEU A 84 21.36 -1.93 46.04
CA LEU A 84 22.15 -3.16 46.12
C LEU A 84 23.57 -2.97 45.55
N GLU A 85 23.70 -2.22 44.47
CA GLU A 85 25.01 -1.88 43.88
C GLU A 85 25.84 -0.99 44.81
N GLU A 86 25.23 0.00 45.46
CA GLU A 86 25.88 0.82 46.48
C GLU A 86 26.35 -0.02 47.67
N LYS A 87 25.51 -0.96 48.15
CA LYS A 87 25.89 -1.88 49.22
C LYS A 87 27.09 -2.76 48.83
N LYS A 88 27.18 -3.20 47.58
CA LYS A 88 28.34 -3.99 47.10
C LYS A 88 29.64 -3.19 47.15
N LYS A 89 29.61 -1.88 46.89
CA LYS A 89 30.80 -1.01 46.99
C LYS A 89 31.35 -0.93 48.41
N ASN A 90 30.49 -1.11 49.43
CA ASN A 90 30.88 -1.08 50.83
C ASN A 90 31.53 -2.39 51.32
N ILE A 91 31.45 -3.48 50.53
CA ILE A 91 32.16 -4.73 50.80
C ILE A 91 33.56 -4.60 50.18
N VAL A 92 34.39 -3.75 50.77
CA VAL A 92 35.81 -3.66 50.40
C VAL A 92 36.53 -4.78 51.16
N THR A 93 37.37 -5.57 50.47
CA THR A 93 38.24 -6.60 51.06
C THR A 93 39.27 -6.04 52.06
N LYS A 94 39.45 -4.71 52.08
CA LYS A 94 40.27 -4.00 53.06
C LYS A 94 39.34 -3.27 54.04
N PRO A 95 39.41 -3.56 55.35
CA PRO A 95 38.64 -2.83 56.34
C PRO A 95 39.07 -1.35 56.35
N PHE A 96 38.11 -0.46 56.56
CA PHE A 96 38.40 0.96 56.80
C PHE A 96 39.25 1.09 58.08
N VAL A 97 40.51 1.50 57.93
CA VAL A 97 41.40 1.81 59.06
C VAL A 97 41.20 3.27 59.42
N SER A 98 40.68 3.55 60.62
CA SER A 98 40.62 4.93 61.12
C SER A 98 42.04 5.47 61.35
N MET A 99 42.26 6.75 61.03
CA MET A 99 43.57 7.42 61.12
C MET A 99 44.23 7.35 62.51
N TYR A 100 43.45 7.10 63.57
CA TYR A 100 43.97 6.96 64.94
C TYR A 100 44.72 5.65 65.17
N ARG A 101 44.45 4.58 64.40
CA ARG A 101 45.10 3.27 64.58
C ARG A 101 46.42 3.12 63.80
N ALA A 102 46.68 3.98 62.82
CA ALA A 102 47.89 3.92 62.00
C ALA A 102 49.13 4.59 62.65
N ARG A 103 48.98 5.21 63.83
CA ARG A 103 50.01 6.02 64.49
C ARG A 103 50.37 5.55 65.90
N SER A 104 50.44 4.23 66.15
CA SER A 104 51.16 3.74 67.34
C SER A 104 52.54 3.21 66.94
N PRO A 105 53.61 4.03 67.08
CA PRO A 105 54.99 3.61 66.82
C PRO A 105 55.66 2.88 68.00
N TYR A 106 54.94 2.46 69.05
CA TYR A 106 55.55 1.80 70.21
C TYR A 106 54.78 0.57 70.67
N VAL A 107 55.18 -0.60 70.16
CA VAL A 107 55.22 -1.87 70.92
C VAL A 107 56.48 -2.61 70.45
N LYS A 108 57.38 -2.87 71.40
CA LYS A 108 58.57 -3.74 71.26
C LYS A 108 58.14 -5.20 71.17
#